data_AF-A0A9E1VJ27-F1
#
_entry.id   AF-A0A9E1VJ27-F1
#
_cell.length_a   1.000
_cell.length_b   1.000
_cell.length_c   1.000
_cell.angle_alpha   90.00
_cell.angle_beta   90.00
_cell.angle_gamma   90.00
#
_symmetry.space_group_name_H-M   'P 1'
#
loop_
_entity.id
_entity.type
_entity.pdbx_description
1 polymer ?
#
loop_
_entity_poly.entity_id
_entity_poly.type
_entity_poly.pdbx_seq_one_letter_code
_entity_poly.pdbx_strand_id
1 'polypeptide(L)'
;MRSDRLHKAEPETPSMVPRFVSAILVVASAISIFAFPEIADRPLGLPEQINVIIIGLGALAGIIHMLGIVPQQRHLRAFVGPAVAWPVMAAGIVSLITS
;
A
#
# COMPACT_ATOMS: atom_id res chain seq x y z
N MET A 1 47.70 -14.02 1.61
CA MET A 1 47.25 -12.65 1.97
C MET A 1 46.16 -12.29 0.96
N ARG A 2 44.84 -12.29 1.18
CA ARG A 2 43.94 -11.91 2.30
C ARG A 2 44.13 -10.47 2.79
N SER A 3 43.74 -9.51 1.96
CA SER A 3 43.22 -8.21 2.39
C SER A 3 42.90 -7.42 1.14
N ASP A 4 41.67 -7.53 0.63
CA ASP A 4 40.99 -6.43 -0.04
C ASP A 4 39.50 -6.66 0.13
N ARG A 5 39.09 -6.44 1.39
CA ARG A 5 37.85 -5.76 1.79
C ARG A 5 36.88 -5.65 0.62
N LEU A 6 36.01 -6.64 0.39
CA LEU A 6 34.74 -6.72 1.09
C LEU A 6 34.32 -5.32 1.60
N HIS A 7 34.11 -4.38 0.67
CA HIS A 7 32.95 -3.49 0.79
C HIS A 7 31.72 -4.39 0.84
N LYS A 8 31.47 -4.98 2.02
CA LYS A 8 30.10 -5.30 2.42
C LYS A 8 29.41 -3.96 2.35
N ALA A 9 28.70 -3.70 1.25
CA ALA A 9 27.68 -2.67 1.23
C ALA A 9 26.89 -2.89 2.53
N GLU A 10 26.91 -1.89 3.42
CA GLU A 10 26.03 -1.94 4.57
C GLU A 10 24.63 -2.24 4.04
N PRO A 11 23.90 -3.20 4.62
CA PRO A 11 22.55 -3.48 4.17
C PRO A 11 21.79 -2.15 4.22
N GLU A 12 21.41 -1.63 3.05
CA GLU A 12 20.65 -0.38 2.95
C GLU A 12 19.46 -0.51 3.89
N THR A 13 19.48 0.24 4.98
CA THR A 13 18.39 0.23 5.95
C THR A 13 17.13 0.66 5.20
N PRO A 14 16.02 -0.10 5.27
CA PRO A 14 14.79 0.24 4.56
C PRO A 14 14.38 1.67 4.89
N SER A 15 14.17 2.49 3.86
CA SER A 15 13.79 3.90 4.05
C SER A 15 12.53 4.00 4.93
N MET A 16 12.54 4.95 5.85
CA MET A 16 11.40 5.21 6.74
C MET A 16 10.22 5.85 6.01
N VAL A 17 10.47 6.58 4.93
CA VAL A 17 9.42 7.31 4.19
C VAL A 17 8.37 6.36 3.61
N PRO A 18 8.73 5.28 2.87
CA PRO A 18 7.74 4.35 2.37
C PRO A 18 6.89 3.70 3.47
N ARG A 19 7.50 3.43 4.63
CA ARG A 19 6.82 2.79 5.76
C ARG A 19 5.78 3.72 6.37
N PHE A 20 6.15 4.97 6.60
CA PHE A 20 5.26 5.98 7.18
C PHE A 20 4.10 6.31 6.23
N VAL A 21 4.38 6.55 4.95
CA VAL A 21 3.34 6.87 3.96
C VAL A 21 2.39 5.70 3.79
N SER A 22 2.90 4.47 3.68
CA SER A 22 2.05 3.29 3.59
C SER A 22 1.23 3.07 4.87
N ALA A 23 1.76 3.34 6.07
CA ALA A 23 0.98 3.28 7.30
C ALA A 23 -0.21 4.25 7.28
N ILE A 24 0.02 5.51 6.88
CA ILE A 24 -1.03 6.53 6.76
C ILE A 24 -2.10 6.08 5.75
N LEU A 25 -1.67 5.60 4.58
CA LEU A 25 -2.60 5.17 3.53
C LEU A 25 -3.37 3.90 3.91
N VAL A 26 -2.76 2.97 4.64
CA VAL A 26 -3.45 1.78 5.16
C VAL A 26 -4.52 2.19 6.18
N VAL A 27 -4.23 3.12 7.08
CA VAL A 27 -5.22 3.64 8.04
C VAL A 27 -6.35 4.36 7.31
N ALA A 28 -6.03 5.25 6.37
CA ALA A 28 -7.03 5.93 5.55
C ALA A 28 -7.91 4.93 4.77
N SER A 29 -7.29 3.91 4.18
CA SER A 29 -7.99 2.83 3.47
C SER A 29 -8.94 2.07 4.39
N ALA A 30 -8.51 1.71 5.59
CA ALA A 30 -9.37 1.03 6.57
C ALA A 30 -10.57 1.90 6.96
N ILE A 31 -10.34 3.18 7.24
CA ILE A 31 -11.42 4.14 7.53
C ILE A 31 -12.38 4.21 6.36
N SER A 32 -11.89 4.37 5.13
CA SER A 32 -12.75 4.42 3.93
C SER A 32 -13.57 3.14 3.76
N ILE A 33 -12.98 1.95 3.93
CA ILE A 33 -13.70 0.69 3.75
C ILE A 33 -14.79 0.49 4.81
N PHE A 34 -14.51 0.81 6.07
CA PHE A 34 -15.44 0.52 7.18
C PHE A 34 -16.42 1.66 7.46
N ALA A 35 -16.03 2.92 7.28
CA ALA A 35 -16.89 4.06 7.56
C ALA A 35 -17.76 4.47 6.36
N PHE A 36 -17.30 4.25 5.13
CA PHE A 36 -18.06 4.68 3.95
C PHE A 36 -19.46 4.05 3.85
N PRO A 37 -19.68 2.74 4.09
CA PRO A 37 -21.02 2.16 4.03
C PRO A 37 -21.98 2.78 5.06
N GLU A 38 -21.48 3.05 6.27
CA GLU A 38 -22.26 3.68 7.35
C GLU A 38 -22.59 5.15 7.02
N ILE A 39 -21.66 5.88 6.41
CA ILE A 39 -21.87 7.28 6.00
C ILE A 39 -22.85 7.38 4.83
N ALA A 40 -22.76 6.44 3.88
CA ALA A 40 -23.61 6.44 2.69
C ALA A 40 -25.08 6.09 3.01
N ASP A 41 -25.35 5.45 4.15
CA ASP A 41 -26.68 5.03 4.62
C ASP A 41 -27.51 4.30 3.54
N ARG A 42 -26.82 3.54 2.69
CA ARG A 42 -27.40 2.77 1.61
C ARG A 42 -26.53 1.57 1.25
N PRO A 43 -27.09 0.54 0.60
CA PRO A 43 -26.30 -0.54 0.04
C PRO A 43 -25.26 0.01 -0.96
N LEU A 44 -24.05 -0.52 -0.90
CA LEU A 44 -23.00 -0.17 -1.87
C LEU A 44 -23.40 -0.66 -3.26
N GLY A 45 -23.33 0.25 -4.24
CA GLY A 45 -23.44 -0.10 -5.65
C GLY A 45 -22.24 -0.92 -6.12
N LEU A 46 -22.39 -1.62 -7.24
CA LEU A 46 -21.30 -2.40 -7.84
C LEU A 46 -19.99 -1.59 -8.00
N PRO A 47 -19.99 -0.32 -8.46
CA PRO A 47 -18.75 0.46 -8.58
C PRO A 47 -18.05 0.68 -7.23
N GLU A 48 -18.82 0.95 -6.17
CA GLU A 48 -18.29 1.18 -4.83
C GLU A 48 -17.71 -0.11 -4.23
N GLN A 49 -18.38 -1.25 -4.45
CA GLN A 49 -17.86 -2.56 -4.05
C GLN A 49 -16.53 -2.86 -4.74
N ILE A 50 -16.42 -2.59 -6.04
CA ILE A 50 -15.16 -2.74 -6.79
C ILE A 50 -14.07 -1.83 -6.20
N ASN A 51 -14.40 -0.57 -5.91
CA ASN A 51 -13.45 0.35 -5.30
C ASN A 51 -12.98 -0.13 -3.92
N VAL A 52 -13.88 -0.61 -3.07
CA VAL A 52 -13.53 -1.21 -1.77
C VAL A 52 -12.54 -2.37 -1.94
N ILE A 53 -12.76 -3.24 -2.93
CA ILE A 53 -11.84 -4.36 -3.22
C ILE A 53 -10.47 -3.83 -3.68
N ILE A 54 -10.44 -2.85 -4.60
CA ILE A 54 -9.20 -2.26 -5.11
C ILE A 54 -8.40 -1.60 -3.97
N ILE A 55 -9.08 -0.83 -3.11
CA ILE A 55 -8.48 -0.23 -1.92
C ILE A 55 -7.94 -1.31 -0.99
N GLY A 56 -8.69 -2.38 -0.76
CA GLY A 56 -8.26 -3.52 0.07
C GLY A 56 -6.98 -4.17 -0.46
N LEU A 57 -6.89 -4.40 -1.77
CA LEU A 57 -5.67 -4.91 -2.41
C LEU A 57 -4.49 -3.94 -2.27
N GLY A 58 -4.74 -2.64 -2.47
CA GLY A 58 -3.74 -1.60 -2.24
C GLY A 58 -3.26 -1.55 -0.79
N ALA A 59 -4.17 -1.69 0.18
CA ALA A 59 -3.85 -1.71 1.61
C ALA A 59 -2.99 -2.92 1.99
N LEU A 60 -3.27 -4.11 1.42
CA LEU A 60 -2.40 -5.28 1.58
C LEU A 60 -0.98 -5.02 1.07
N ALA A 61 -0.85 -4.36 -0.08
CA ALA A 61 0.45 -3.93 -0.60
C ALA A 61 1.13 -2.90 0.32
N GLY A 62 0.36 -1.95 0.87
CA GLY A 62 0.83 -0.97 1.85
C GLY A 62 1.35 -1.62 3.14
N ILE A 63 0.70 -2.67 3.64
CA ILE A 63 1.17 -3.43 4.81
C ILE A 63 2.54 -4.06 4.55
N ILE A 64 2.78 -4.61 3.36
CA ILE A 64 4.09 -5.17 2.97
C ILE A 64 5.18 -4.09 3.09
N HIS A 65 4.92 -2.85 2.65
CA HIS A 65 5.86 -1.74 2.81
C HIS A 65 6.04 -1.30 4.24
N MET A 66 4.94 -1.16 5.00
CA MET A 66 4.96 -0.73 6.39
C MET A 66 5.88 -1.63 7.22
N LEU A 67 5.81 -2.94 6.97
CA LEU A 67 6.64 -3.96 7.61
C LEU A 67 8.08 -4.01 7.06
N GLY A 68 8.39 -3.29 5.98
CA GLY A 68 9.70 -3.30 5.34
C GLY A 68 10.00 -4.60 4.59
N ILE A 69 8.97 -5.36 4.23
CA ILE A 69 9.12 -6.61 3.49
C ILE A 69 9.38 -6.29 2.01
N VAL A 70 10.39 -6.93 1.45
CA VAL A 70 10.75 -6.81 0.04
C VAL A 70 10.46 -8.14 -0.66
N PRO A 71 9.48 -8.21 -1.58
CA PRO A 71 9.19 -9.44 -2.31
C PRO A 71 10.40 -9.91 -3.13
N GLN A 72 10.69 -11.21 -3.08
CA GLN A 72 11.79 -11.80 -3.85
C GLN A 72 11.49 -11.83 -5.36
N GLN A 73 10.23 -12.05 -5.73
CA GLN A 73 9.82 -12.08 -7.13
C GLN A 73 9.73 -10.66 -7.71
N ARG A 74 10.41 -10.43 -8.83
CA ARG A 74 10.49 -9.11 -9.50
C ARG A 74 9.12 -8.53 -9.86
N HIS A 75 8.20 -9.37 -10.33
CA HIS A 75 6.85 -8.96 -10.71
C HIS A 75 6.03 -8.50 -9.48
N LEU A 76 6.05 -9.27 -8.39
CA LEU A 76 5.41 -8.88 -7.14
C LEU A 76 6.04 -7.61 -6.57
N ARG A 77 7.36 -7.47 -6.66
CA ARG A 77 8.06 -6.26 -6.19
C ARG A 77 7.63 -5.00 -6.95
N ALA A 78 7.38 -5.11 -8.26
CA ALA A 78 6.90 -4.00 -9.08
C ALA A 78 5.44 -3.65 -8.74
N PHE A 79 4.57 -4.67 -8.66
CA PHE A 79 3.15 -4.48 -8.42
C PHE A 79 2.84 -4.00 -7.00
N VAL A 80 3.53 -4.57 -6.02
CA VAL A 80 3.37 -4.20 -4.62
C VAL A 80 4.09 -2.89 -4.34
N GLY A 81 5.05 -2.43 -5.15
CA GLY A 81 5.91 -1.27 -4.85
C GLY A 81 5.16 0.05 -4.57
N PRO A 82 5.74 0.99 -3.81
CA PRO A 82 5.08 2.25 -3.43
C PRO A 82 4.55 3.06 -4.61
N ALA A 83 5.29 3.06 -5.73
CA ALA A 83 4.92 3.75 -6.96
C ALA A 83 3.61 3.25 -7.59
N VAL A 84 3.17 2.03 -7.28
CA VAL A 84 1.92 1.44 -7.77
C VAL A 84 0.87 1.39 -6.66
N ALA A 85 1.24 0.95 -5.47
CA ALA A 85 0.29 0.79 -4.37
C ALA A 85 -0.32 2.13 -3.92
N TRP A 86 0.48 3.21 -3.85
CA TRP A 86 -0.05 4.50 -3.36
C TRP A 86 -1.07 5.13 -4.31
N PRO A 87 -0.79 5.27 -5.62
CA PRO A 87 -1.80 5.81 -6.53
C PRO A 87 -3.07 4.98 -6.58
N VAL A 88 -2.97 3.64 -6.49
CA VAL A 88 -4.13 2.75 -6.49
C VAL A 88 -5.01 2.96 -5.26
N MET A 89 -4.43 2.98 -4.05
CA MET A 89 -5.19 3.27 -2.83
C MET A 89 -5.80 4.67 -2.87
N ALA A 90 -5.02 5.68 -3.25
CA ALA A 90 -5.49 7.06 -3.31
C ALA A 90 -6.65 7.23 -4.30
N ALA A 91 -6.52 6.66 -5.50
CA ALA A 91 -7.57 6.71 -6.51
C ALA A 91 -8.84 5.99 -6.04
N GLY A 92 -8.71 4.83 -5.41
CA GLY A 92 -9.86 4.11 -4.85
C GLY A 92 -10.58 4.92 -3.76
N ILE A 93 -9.82 5.48 -2.81
CA ILE A 93 -10.37 6.32 -1.73
C ILE A 93 -11.08 7.54 -2.30
N VAL A 94 -10.43 8.27 -3.21
CA VAL A 94 -11.03 9.45 -3.86
C VAL A 94 -12.29 9.05 -4.60
N SER A 95 -12.24 7.96 -5.37
CA SER A 95 -13.41 7.49 -6.12
C SER A 95 -14.58 7.16 -5.20
N LEU A 96 -14.36 6.50 -4.06
CA LEU A 96 -15.43 6.25 -3.08
C LEU A 96 -16.04 7.56 -2.57
N ILE A 97 -15.21 8.50 -2.14
CA ILE A 97 -15.67 9.75 -1.53
C ILE A 97 -16.47 10.62 -2.53
N THR A 98 -16.18 10.51 -3.82
CA THR A 98 -16.87 11.26 -4.88
C THR A 98 -18.03 10.50 -5.55
N SER A 99 -18.36 9.30 -5.08
CA SER A 99 -19.46 8.47 -5.61
C SER A 99 -20.83 8.85 -5.06
#